data_AF-A0A2E3WWZ3-F1
#
_entry.id   AF-A0A2E3WWZ3-F1
#
_cell.length_a   1.000
_cell.length_b   1.000
_cell.length_c   1.000
_cell.angle_alpha   90.00
_cell.angle_beta   90.00
_cell.angle_gamma   90.00
#
_symmetry.space_group_name_H-M   'P 1'
#
loop_
_entity.id
_entity.type
_entity.pdbx_description
1 polymer ?
#
loop_
_entity_poly.entity_id
_entity_poly.type
_entity_poly.pdbx_seq_one_letter_code
_entity_poly.pdbx_strand_id
1 'polypeptide(L)' 'MSGIFDKTTDGLAASINFRQLRNNTISSNIANAETPGYKAKKMDFESALKRALDTEGLRG' A
#
# COMPACT_ATOMS: atom_id res chain seq x y z
N MET A 1 11.70 27.49 3.38
CA MET A 1 11.53 26.74 2.12
C MET A 1 11.77 25.23 2.36
N SER A 2 11.14 24.65 3.41
CA SER A 2 11.40 23.27 3.88
C SER A 2 10.23 22.30 3.63
N GLY A 3 9.00 22.81 3.50
CA GLY A 3 7.80 21.95 3.52
C GLY A 3 7.49 21.15 2.25
N ILE A 4 8.24 21.36 1.15
CA ILE A 4 8.06 20.55 -0.07
C ILE A 4 8.83 19.24 0.04
N PHE A 5 10.04 19.27 0.60
CA PHE A 5 10.89 18.09 0.73
C PHE A 5 10.29 17.05 1.68
N ASP A 6 9.68 17.47 2.80
CA ASP A 6 8.95 16.56 3.71
C ASP A 6 7.81 15.85 2.97
N LYS A 7 6.89 16.60 2.35
CA LYS A 7 5.74 16.01 1.64
C LYS A 7 6.13 15.08 0.50
N THR A 8 7.18 15.40 -0.26
CA THR A 8 7.67 14.50 -1.32
C THR A 8 8.34 13.26 -0.77
N THR A 9 9.04 13.37 0.35
CA THR A 9 9.73 12.24 0.99
C THR A 9 8.71 11.32 1.67
N ASP A 10 7.70 11.88 2.33
CA ASP A 10 6.57 11.17 2.93
C ASP A 10 5.75 10.44 1.85
N GLY A 11 5.42 11.12 0.75
CA GLY A 11 4.72 10.49 -0.37
C GLY A 11 5.53 9.35 -1.01
N LEU A 12 6.85 9.50 -1.12
CA LEU A 12 7.73 8.45 -1.62
C LEU A 12 7.80 7.27 -0.64
N ALA A 13 7.96 7.53 0.65
CA ALA A 13 7.98 6.51 1.70
C ALA A 13 6.66 5.72 1.75
N ALA A 14 5.52 6.42 1.68
CA ALA A 14 4.21 5.80 1.54
C ALA A 14 4.15 4.89 0.30
N SER A 15 4.61 5.36 -0.85
CA SER A 15 4.62 4.57 -2.09
C SER A 15 5.43 3.27 -1.98
N ILE A 16 6.57 3.31 -1.28
CA ILE A 16 7.41 2.13 -1.02
C ILE A 16 6.69 1.15 -0.09
N ASN A 17 6.12 1.65 1.01
CA ASN A 17 5.35 0.83 1.96
C ASN A 17 4.16 0.13 1.27
N PHE A 18 3.45 0.84 0.38
CA PHE A 18 2.36 0.24 -0.40
C PHE A 18 2.84 -0.82 -1.39
N ARG A 19 3.96 -0.60 -2.07
CA ARG A 19 4.57 -1.62 -2.95
C ARG A 19 4.96 -2.87 -2.16
N GLN A 20 5.50 -2.71 -0.95
CA GLN A 20 5.83 -3.82 -0.07
C GLN A 20 4.58 -4.60 0.36
N LEU A 21 3.50 -3.91 0.75
CA LEU A 21 2.21 -4.54 1.08
C LEU A 21 1.63 -5.32 -0.10
N ARG A 22 1.69 -4.76 -1.32
CA ARG A 22 1.28 -5.45 -2.54
C ARG A 22 2.11 -6.70 -2.78
N ASN A 23 3.44 -6.60 -2.63
CA ASN A 23 4.34 -7.74 -2.82
C ASN A 23 4.04 -8.86 -1.81
N ASN A 24 3.82 -8.51 -0.53
CA ASN A 24 3.44 -9.48 0.50
C ASN A 24 2.11 -10.18 0.16
N THR A 25 1.12 -9.43 -0.34
CA THR A 25 -0.17 -10.00 -0.76
C THR A 25 0.01 -10.97 -1.94
N ILE A 26 0.84 -10.62 -2.92
CA ILE A 26 1.16 -11.49 -4.06
C ILE A 26 1.91 -12.73 -3.60
N SER A 27 2.93 -12.58 -2.76
CA SER A 27 3.69 -13.70 -2.20
C SER A 27 2.77 -14.64 -1.41
N SER A 28 1.88 -14.09 -0.59
CA SER A 28 0.85 -14.87 0.11
C SER A 28 -0.09 -15.59 -0.85
N ASN A 29 -0.53 -14.94 -1.93
CA ASN A 29 -1.37 -15.59 -2.94
C ASN A 29 -0.62 -16.70 -3.67
N ILE A 30 0.67 -16.53 -3.98
CA ILE A 30 1.50 -17.54 -4.63
C ILE A 30 1.72 -18.73 -3.69
N ALA A 31 2.11 -18.47 -2.44
CA ALA A 31 2.35 -19.52 -1.45
C ALA A 31 1.09 -20.35 -1.16
N ASN A 32 -0.09 -19.73 -1.22
CA ASN A 32 -1.37 -20.39 -0.98
C ASN A 32 -2.12 -20.72 -2.29
N ALA A 33 -1.53 -20.51 -3.47
CA ALA A 33 -2.20 -20.75 -4.75
C ALA A 33 -2.58 -22.23 -4.91
N GLU A 34 -1.76 -23.12 -4.35
CA GLU A 34 -1.95 -24.57 -4.40
C GLU A 34 -2.74 -25.12 -3.20
N THR A 35 -3.18 -24.25 -2.27
CA THR A 35 -4.04 -24.68 -1.16
C THR A 35 -5.51 -24.76 -1.62
N PRO A 36 -6.14 -25.95 -1.60
CA PRO A 36 -7.53 -26.10 -2.02
C PRO A 36 -8.47 -25.22 -1.19
N GLY A 37 -9.30 -24.41 -1.87
CA GLY A 37 -10.26 -23.51 -1.21
C GLY A 37 -9.73 -22.11 -0.88
N TYR A 38 -8.46 -21.79 -1.17
CA TYR A 38 -7.91 -20.46 -0.94
C TYR A 38 -8.39 -19.44 -1.98
N LYS A 39 -8.91 -18.30 -1.50
CA LYS A 39 -9.33 -17.17 -2.34
C LYS A 39 -8.21 -16.13 -2.38
N ALA A 40 -7.70 -15.87 -3.59
CA ALA A 40 -6.67 -14.86 -3.79
C ALA A 40 -7.14 -13.49 -3.28
N LYS A 41 -6.33 -12.85 -2.44
CA LYS A 41 -6.57 -11.49 -1.96
C LYS A 41 -6.05 -10.50 -2.99
N LYS A 42 -6.91 -9.64 -3.53
CA LYS A 42 -6.50 -8.53 -4.39
C LYS A 42 -6.50 -7.25 -3.57
N MET A 43 -5.32 -6.69 -3.32
CA MET A 43 -5.21 -5.35 -2.74
C MET A 43 -5.45 -4.33 -3.85
N ASP A 44 -6.55 -3.58 -3.74
CA ASP A 44 -6.89 -2.52 -4.69
C ASP A 44 -6.08 -1.26 -4.37
N PHE A 45 -5.04 -1.05 -5.17
CA PHE A 45 -4.00 -0.04 -5.00
C PHE A 45 -4.57 1.38 -4.90
N GLU A 46 -5.51 1.73 -5.79
CA GLU A 46 -6.08 3.09 -5.82
C GLU A 46 -6.92 3.36 -4.57
N SER A 47 -7.73 2.38 -4.16
CA SER A 47 -8.58 2.52 -2.97
C SER A 47 -7.78 2.61 -1.67
N ALA A 48 -6.64 1.92 -1.59
CA ALA A 48 -5.77 1.91 -0.42
C ALA A 48 -4.92 3.19 -0.36
N LEU A 49 -4.38 3.62 -1.50
CA LEU A 49 -3.61 4.86 -1.60
C LEU A 49 -4.48 6.08 -1.31
N LYS A 50 -5.69 6.13 -1.87
CA LYS A 50 -6.65 7.21 -1.61
C LYS A 50 -7.01 7.28 -0.12
N ARG A 51 -7.28 6.15 0.52
CA ARG A 51 -7.56 6.10 1.97
C ARG A 51 -6.36 6.54 2.80
N ALA A 52 -5.15 6.17 2.43
CA ALA A 52 -3.95 6.56 3.16
C ALA A 52 -3.66 8.05 3.05
N LEU A 53 -3.79 8.62 1.85
CA LEU A 53 -3.69 10.06 1.61
C LEU A 53 -4.82 10.84 2.33
N ASP A 54 -6.05 10.34 2.33
CA ASP A 54 -7.17 10.95 3.08
C ASP A 54 -6.95 10.87 4.60
N THR A 55 -6.38 9.76 5.10
CA THR A 55 -6.11 9.58 6.53
C THR A 55 -4.95 10.45 7.02
N GLU A 56 -3.93 10.67 6.19
CA GLU A 56 -2.87 11.65 6.47
C GLU A 56 -3.38 13.10 6.37
N GLY A 57 -4.35 13.38 5.49
CA GLY A 57 -5.03 14.68 5.42
C GLY A 57 -5.93 15.01 6.61
N LEU A 58 -6.43 14.01 7.34
CA LEU A 58 -7.27 14.14 8.53
C LEU A 58 -6.48 14.28 9.85
N ARG A 59 -5.15 14.18 9.80
CA ARG A 59 -4.24 14.37 10.96
C ARG A 59 -3.43 15.68 10.87
N GLY A 60 -3.88 16.63 10.05
CA GLY A 60 -3.36 17.99 9.95
C GLY A 60 -4.27 19.00 10.61
#